data_AF-A0A2W6SQM9-F1
#
_entry.id   AF-A0A2W6SQM9-F1
#
_cell.length_a   1.000
_cell.length_b   1.000
_cell.length_c   1.000
_cell.angle_alpha   90.00
_cell.angle_beta   90.00
_cell.angle_gamma   90.00
#
_symmetry.space_group_name_H-M   'P 1'
#
loop_
_entity.id
_entity.type
_entity.pdbx_description
1 polymer ?
#
loop_
_entity_poly.entity_id
_entity_poly.type
_entity_poly.pdbx_seq_one_letter_code
_entity_poly.pdbx_strand_id
1 'polypeptide(L)'
;MKRYNLLIVLLLLAFNVATAQKNSPAADFSAIGEAKTKIENTVPLVLEHLKNIADKEGDSSIYTNGKTALGKEYAILQSEFWLYNGNMSNCIMNNSSKKAKKCMQYHTQYLRNTFINYNNYITYVTKKNGYIGVDSDVKKDFTPSEITKKLGDAYYAASDAAQRMKGTQKKEFLEQPKSDDYKLRPYAELAK
;
A
#
# COMPACT_ATOMS: atom_id res chain seq x y z
N MET A 1 -26.12 6.55 50.88
CA MET A 1 -26.54 5.75 49.70
C MET A 1 -26.07 6.44 48.41
N LYS A 2 -25.74 5.67 47.36
CA LYS A 2 -25.28 6.05 46.00
C LYS A 2 -23.76 6.04 45.68
N ARG A 3 -22.96 5.14 46.28
CA ARG A 3 -21.62 4.79 45.75
C ARG A 3 -21.62 3.63 44.74
N TYR A 4 -22.74 2.91 44.61
CA TYR A 4 -22.86 1.73 43.74
C TYR A 4 -23.32 2.03 42.31
N ASN A 5 -23.76 3.25 41.99
CA ASN A 5 -24.25 3.60 40.66
C ASN A 5 -23.13 3.93 39.65
N LEU A 6 -21.96 4.40 40.12
CA LEU A 6 -20.86 4.77 39.22
C LEU A 6 -20.18 3.53 38.62
N LEU A 7 -20.02 2.48 39.42
CA LEU A 7 -19.45 1.19 39.01
C LEU A 7 -20.31 0.50 37.95
N ILE A 8 -21.64 0.53 38.10
CA ILE A 8 -22.57 -0.07 37.13
C ILE A 8 -22.52 0.69 35.79
N VAL A 9 -22.42 2.02 35.82
CA VAL A 9 -22.28 2.84 34.61
C VAL A 9 -20.93 2.59 33.91
N LEU A 10 -19.84 2.47 34.67
CA LEU A 10 -18.52 2.11 34.15
C LEU A 10 -18.47 0.70 33.57
N LEU A 11 -19.11 -0.28 34.23
CA LEU A 11 -19.25 -1.65 33.72
C LEU A 11 -20.10 -1.67 32.45
N LEU A 12 -21.22 -0.95 32.38
CA LEU A 12 -22.06 -0.84 31.17
C LEU A 12 -21.32 -0.16 30.01
N LEU A 13 -20.48 0.84 30.28
CA LEU A 13 -19.57 1.44 29.27
C LEU A 13 -18.53 0.43 28.80
N ALA A 14 -17.90 -0.32 29.71
CA ALA A 14 -16.93 -1.35 29.35
C ALA A 14 -17.55 -2.51 28.55
N PHE A 15 -18.78 -2.92 28.86
CA PHE A 15 -19.50 -3.95 28.09
C PHE A 15 -19.91 -3.48 26.70
N ASN A 16 -20.30 -2.21 26.51
CA ASN A 16 -20.61 -1.66 25.19
C ASN A 16 -19.35 -1.50 24.32
N VAL A 17 -18.21 -1.12 24.89
CA VAL A 17 -16.93 -1.01 24.16
C VAL A 17 -16.37 -2.40 23.81
N ALA A 18 -16.42 -3.35 24.75
CA ALA A 18 -15.89 -4.71 24.54
C ALA A 18 -16.75 -5.58 23.59
N THR A 19 -18.06 -5.34 23.50
CA THR A 19 -18.94 -6.08 22.56
C THR A 19 -18.88 -5.52 21.13
N ALA A 20 -18.56 -4.24 20.94
CA ALA A 20 -18.28 -3.68 19.61
C ALA A 20 -16.99 -4.24 18.97
N GLN A 21 -16.04 -4.69 19.80
CA GLN A 21 -14.74 -5.23 19.39
C GLN A 21 -14.78 -6.74 19.05
N LYS A 22 -15.88 -7.44 19.34
CA LYS A 22 -15.84 -8.90 19.46
C LYS A 22 -15.85 -9.72 18.17
N ASN A 23 -15.88 -9.14 16.96
CA ASN A 23 -15.95 -9.94 15.72
C ASN A 23 -15.26 -9.37 14.47
N SER A 24 -14.40 -8.36 14.56
CA SER A 24 -13.53 -7.96 13.44
C SER A 24 -12.27 -7.30 14.01
N PRO A 25 -11.07 -7.51 13.42
CA PRO A 25 -9.94 -6.63 13.72
C PRO A 25 -10.43 -5.19 13.59
N ALA A 26 -10.02 -4.30 14.49
CA ALA A 26 -10.22 -2.88 14.25
C ALA A 26 -9.64 -2.61 12.86
N ALA A 27 -10.50 -2.29 11.89
CA ALA A 27 -10.05 -2.11 10.53
C ALA A 27 -9.08 -0.92 10.54
N ASP A 28 -7.80 -1.22 10.39
CA ASP A 28 -6.75 -0.21 10.27
C ASP A 28 -6.17 -0.28 8.86
N PHE A 29 -5.68 0.87 8.40
CA PHE A 29 -5.08 0.99 7.08
C PHE A 29 -3.56 0.81 7.14
N SER A 30 -3.05 0.07 8.13
CA SER A 30 -1.61 -0.17 8.33
C SER A 30 -0.97 -0.89 7.13
N ALA A 31 -1.72 -1.77 6.45
CA ALA A 31 -1.29 -2.45 5.23
C ALA A 31 -0.92 -1.46 4.10
N ILE A 32 -1.53 -0.26 4.07
CA ILE A 32 -1.17 0.79 3.11
C ILE A 32 0.22 1.34 3.44
N GLY A 33 0.51 1.58 4.72
CA GLY A 33 1.82 2.01 5.20
C GLY A 33 2.93 0.97 4.96
N GLU A 34 2.61 -0.32 5.17
CA GLU A 34 3.53 -1.42 4.85
C GLU A 34 3.82 -1.48 3.34
N ALA A 35 2.77 -1.44 2.51
CA ALA A 35 2.90 -1.44 1.05
C ALA A 35 3.74 -0.25 0.56
N LYS A 36 3.46 0.95 1.07
CA LYS A 36 4.22 2.18 0.81
C LYS A 36 5.70 1.99 1.13
N THR A 37 6.01 1.48 2.32
CA THR A 37 7.40 1.26 2.74
C THR A 37 8.14 0.29 1.81
N LYS A 38 7.50 -0.83 1.46
CA LYS A 38 8.05 -1.82 0.53
C LYS A 38 8.30 -1.24 -0.86
N ILE A 39 7.36 -0.47 -1.39
CA ILE A 39 7.52 0.22 -2.68
C ILE A 39 8.68 1.21 -2.64
N GLU A 40 8.72 2.10 -1.65
CA GLU A 40 9.71 3.17 -1.60
C GLU A 40 11.13 2.68 -1.41
N ASN A 41 11.33 1.61 -0.63
CA ASN A 41 12.64 1.02 -0.42
C ASN A 41 13.24 0.40 -1.69
N THR A 42 12.44 0.12 -2.71
CA THR A 42 12.97 -0.40 -3.99
C THR A 42 13.76 0.65 -4.77
N VAL A 43 13.42 1.94 -4.65
CA VAL A 43 14.06 3.01 -5.44
C VAL A 43 15.54 3.19 -5.10
N PRO A 44 15.94 3.48 -3.85
CA PRO A 44 17.35 3.65 -3.51
C PRO A 44 18.16 2.37 -3.76
N LEU A 45 17.57 1.20 -3.49
CA LEU A 45 18.18 -0.10 -3.73
C LEU A 45 18.57 -0.30 -5.21
N VAL A 46 17.65 -0.02 -6.14
CA VAL A 46 17.90 -0.18 -7.58
C VAL A 46 18.90 0.87 -8.07
N LEU A 47 18.83 2.10 -7.55
CA LEU A 47 19.77 3.16 -7.95
C LEU A 47 21.20 2.90 -7.48
N GLU A 48 21.38 2.41 -6.25
CA GLU A 48 22.68 1.98 -5.74
C GLU A 48 23.25 0.85 -6.62
N HIS A 49 22.41 -0.11 -7.00
CA HIS A 49 22.83 -1.20 -7.88
C HIS A 49 23.27 -0.70 -9.26
N LEU A 50 22.48 0.18 -9.89
CA LEU A 50 22.82 0.78 -11.19
C LEU A 50 24.10 1.61 -11.12
N LYS A 51 24.35 2.30 -9.99
CA LYS A 51 25.58 3.06 -9.77
C LYS A 51 26.79 2.13 -9.70
N ASN A 52 26.70 1.04 -8.94
CA ASN A 52 27.76 0.06 -8.83
C ASN A 52 28.12 -0.58 -10.19
N ILE A 53 27.10 -0.83 -11.03
CA ILE A 53 27.32 -1.30 -12.41
C ILE A 53 28.02 -0.23 -13.23
N ALA A 54 27.53 1.01 -13.21
CA ALA A 54 28.12 2.12 -13.96
C ALA A 54 29.60 2.33 -13.62
N ASP A 55 29.95 2.26 -12.34
CA ASP A 55 31.33 2.41 -11.85
C ASP A 55 32.22 1.23 -12.31
N LYS A 56 31.69 0.00 -12.29
CA LYS A 56 32.40 -1.21 -12.73
C LYS A 56 32.66 -1.22 -14.25
N GLU A 57 31.66 -0.84 -15.03
CA GLU A 57 31.74 -0.82 -16.50
C GLU A 57 32.42 0.47 -17.03
N GLY A 58 32.64 1.46 -16.17
CA GLY A 58 33.18 2.77 -16.57
C GLY A 58 32.22 3.58 -17.45
N ASP A 59 30.92 3.31 -17.38
CA ASP A 59 29.87 3.94 -18.20
C ASP A 59 28.76 4.57 -17.35
N SER A 60 28.88 5.89 -17.14
CA SER A 60 27.88 6.68 -16.40
C SER A 60 26.48 6.74 -17.05
N SER A 61 26.37 6.36 -18.33
CA SER A 61 25.08 6.34 -19.03
C SER A 61 24.16 5.25 -18.47
N ILE A 62 24.71 4.15 -17.95
CA ILE A 62 23.97 3.06 -17.30
C ILE A 62 23.16 3.63 -16.12
N TYR A 63 23.81 4.35 -15.22
CA TYR A 63 23.14 4.97 -14.07
C TYR A 63 22.14 6.04 -14.52
N THR A 64 22.52 6.93 -15.45
CA THR A 64 21.67 8.06 -15.87
C THR A 64 20.39 7.58 -16.59
N ASN A 65 20.51 6.63 -17.51
CA ASN A 65 19.40 6.06 -18.25
C ASN A 65 18.53 5.19 -17.34
N GLY A 66 19.16 4.36 -16.50
CA GLY A 66 18.46 3.51 -15.52
C GLY A 66 17.67 4.34 -14.51
N LYS A 67 18.25 5.42 -13.96
CA LYS A 67 17.56 6.37 -13.08
C LYS A 67 16.35 7.00 -13.77
N THR A 68 16.51 7.42 -15.02
CA THR A 68 15.40 8.01 -15.80
C THR A 68 14.27 7.01 -16.05
N ALA A 69 14.61 5.77 -16.44
CA ALA A 69 13.63 4.72 -16.68
C ALA A 69 12.91 4.29 -15.39
N LEU A 70 13.64 4.09 -14.29
CA LEU A 70 13.06 3.79 -12.98
C LEU A 70 12.09 4.88 -12.53
N GLY A 71 12.43 6.16 -12.75
CA GLY A 71 11.54 7.29 -12.43
C GLY A 71 10.21 7.22 -13.18
N LYS A 72 10.20 6.79 -14.45
CA LYS A 72 8.97 6.63 -15.24
C LYS A 72 8.09 5.51 -14.71
N GLU A 73 8.68 4.34 -14.44
CA GLU A 73 7.95 3.19 -13.88
C GLU A 73 7.40 3.50 -12.48
N TYR A 74 8.19 4.18 -11.64
CA TYR A 74 7.77 4.62 -10.33
C TYR A 74 6.63 5.64 -10.38
N ALA A 75 6.63 6.57 -11.34
CA ALA A 75 5.55 7.56 -11.48
C ALA A 75 4.19 6.91 -11.81
N ILE A 76 4.19 5.87 -12.67
CA ILE A 76 2.99 5.08 -12.99
C ILE A 76 2.48 4.39 -11.71
N LEU A 77 3.39 3.72 -11.00
CA LEU A 77 3.09 3.05 -9.74
C LEU A 77 2.54 4.02 -8.68
N GLN A 78 3.15 5.20 -8.55
CA GLN A 78 2.75 6.26 -7.62
C GLN A 78 1.32 6.73 -7.89
N SER A 79 1.00 7.01 -9.15
CA SER A 79 -0.35 7.41 -9.55
C SER A 79 -1.36 6.31 -9.25
N GLU A 80 -1.07 5.07 -9.63
CA GLU A 80 -2.01 3.96 -9.45
C GLU A 80 -2.22 3.61 -7.98
N PHE A 81 -1.18 3.65 -7.16
CA PHE A 81 -1.30 3.38 -5.72
C PHE A 81 -2.22 4.41 -5.04
N TRP A 82 -2.13 5.68 -5.43
CA TRP A 82 -3.01 6.72 -4.93
C TRP A 82 -4.45 6.54 -5.41
N LEU A 83 -4.64 6.26 -6.71
CA LEU A 83 -5.96 5.99 -7.29
C LEU A 83 -6.62 4.79 -6.64
N TYR A 84 -5.86 3.72 -6.38
CA TYR A 84 -6.32 2.55 -5.67
C TYR A 84 -6.96 2.93 -4.34
N ASN A 85 -6.27 3.69 -3.48
CA ASN A 85 -6.83 4.06 -2.17
C ASN A 85 -8.15 4.84 -2.29
N GLY A 86 -8.21 5.81 -3.20
CA GLY A 86 -9.45 6.54 -3.47
C GLY A 86 -10.58 5.65 -4.01
N ASN A 87 -10.26 4.77 -4.95
CA ASN A 87 -11.22 3.85 -5.58
C ASN A 87 -11.77 2.84 -4.57
N MET A 88 -10.93 2.28 -3.70
CA MET A 88 -11.37 1.33 -2.68
C MET A 88 -12.32 2.00 -1.68
N SER A 89 -11.99 3.19 -1.19
CA SER A 89 -12.91 3.98 -0.36
C SER A 89 -14.24 4.28 -1.06
N ASN A 90 -14.19 4.65 -2.35
CA ASN A 90 -15.39 4.90 -3.15
C ASN A 90 -16.23 3.63 -3.38
N CYS A 91 -15.59 2.49 -3.61
CA CYS A 91 -16.25 1.19 -3.72
C CYS A 91 -17.07 0.90 -2.47
N ILE A 92 -16.50 1.13 -1.28
CA ILE A 92 -17.16 0.88 0.02
C ILE A 92 -18.25 1.92 0.30
N MET A 93 -18.04 3.18 -0.09
CA MET A 93 -18.98 4.25 0.17
C MET A 93 -20.28 4.06 -0.59
N ASN A 94 -20.18 3.77 -1.89
CA ASN A 94 -21.27 3.94 -2.85
C ASN A 94 -21.99 2.65 -3.25
N ASN A 95 -21.54 1.49 -2.76
CA ASN A 95 -22.09 0.20 -3.15
C ASN A 95 -22.62 -0.62 -1.97
N SER A 96 -23.56 -1.53 -2.26
CA SER A 96 -23.91 -2.60 -1.33
C SER A 96 -22.72 -3.53 -1.11
N SER A 97 -22.66 -4.22 0.04
CA SER A 97 -21.55 -5.12 0.42
C SER A 97 -21.05 -6.03 -0.73
N LYS A 98 -21.98 -6.73 -1.41
CA LYS A 98 -21.63 -7.62 -2.54
C LYS A 98 -21.05 -6.87 -3.73
N LYS A 99 -21.60 -5.69 -4.07
CA LYS A 99 -21.11 -4.84 -5.18
C LYS A 99 -19.77 -4.19 -4.83
N ALA A 100 -19.60 -3.76 -3.57
CA ALA A 100 -18.36 -3.22 -3.05
C ALA A 100 -17.22 -4.24 -3.17
N LYS A 101 -17.45 -5.50 -2.77
CA LYS A 101 -16.45 -6.58 -2.89
C LYS A 101 -15.99 -6.80 -4.34
N LYS A 102 -16.92 -6.84 -5.31
CA LYS A 102 -16.56 -6.94 -6.74
C LYS A 102 -15.79 -5.73 -7.25
N CYS A 103 -16.20 -4.53 -6.87
CA CYS A 103 -15.51 -3.27 -7.21
C CYS A 103 -14.06 -3.29 -6.66
N MET A 104 -13.89 -3.70 -5.41
CA MET A 104 -12.59 -3.82 -4.76
C MET A 104 -11.68 -4.88 -5.42
N GLN A 105 -12.24 -6.02 -5.83
CA GLN A 105 -11.50 -7.04 -6.58
C GLN A 105 -10.95 -6.49 -7.89
N TYR A 106 -11.77 -5.74 -8.63
CA TYR A 106 -11.38 -5.13 -9.89
C TYR A 106 -10.19 -4.18 -9.72
N HIS A 107 -10.27 -3.25 -8.76
CA HIS A 107 -9.17 -2.31 -8.52
C HIS A 107 -7.93 -2.98 -7.93
N THR A 108 -8.08 -4.03 -7.12
CA THR A 108 -6.94 -4.80 -6.60
C THR A 108 -6.21 -5.54 -7.73
N GLN A 109 -6.94 -6.09 -8.71
CA GLN A 109 -6.33 -6.72 -9.88
C GLN A 109 -5.58 -5.71 -10.74
N TYR A 110 -6.15 -4.51 -10.93
CA TYR A 110 -5.50 -3.46 -11.71
C TYR A 110 -4.20 -2.99 -11.03
N LEU A 111 -4.24 -2.69 -9.72
CA LEU A 111 -3.05 -2.36 -8.94
C LEU A 111 -2.00 -3.48 -9.03
N ARG A 112 -2.42 -4.74 -8.93
CA ARG A 112 -1.51 -5.89 -9.02
C ARG A 112 -0.80 -5.95 -10.36
N ASN A 113 -1.47 -5.65 -11.47
CA ASN A 113 -0.83 -5.59 -12.79
C ASN A 113 0.23 -4.49 -12.84
N THR A 114 -0.07 -3.31 -12.29
CA THR A 114 0.92 -2.22 -12.17
C THR A 114 2.12 -2.64 -11.33
N PHE A 115 1.90 -3.32 -10.20
CA PHE A 115 2.98 -3.85 -9.37
C PHE A 115 3.81 -4.90 -10.10
N ILE A 116 3.18 -5.76 -10.92
CA ILE A 116 3.89 -6.75 -11.73
C ILE A 116 4.79 -6.06 -12.75
N ASN A 117 4.29 -5.03 -13.46
CA ASN A 117 5.08 -4.30 -14.46
C ASN A 117 6.30 -3.63 -13.82
N TYR A 118 6.09 -2.93 -12.70
CA TYR A 118 7.17 -2.35 -11.91
C TYR A 118 8.16 -3.42 -11.44
N ASN A 119 7.67 -4.55 -10.91
CA ASN A 119 8.51 -5.65 -10.45
C ASN A 119 9.33 -6.29 -11.59
N ASN A 120 8.76 -6.38 -12.79
CA ASN A 120 9.44 -6.92 -13.96
C ASN A 120 10.61 -6.02 -14.36
N TYR A 121 10.39 -4.70 -14.40
CA TYR A 121 11.44 -3.74 -14.68
C TYR A 121 12.58 -3.83 -13.64
N ILE A 122 12.26 -3.72 -12.35
CA ILE A 122 13.30 -3.78 -11.30
C ILE A 122 13.99 -5.14 -11.30
N THR A 123 13.29 -6.24 -11.58
CA THR A 123 13.92 -7.57 -11.67
C THR A 123 14.84 -7.68 -12.86
N TYR A 124 14.47 -7.12 -14.00
CA TYR A 124 15.34 -7.11 -15.17
C TYR A 124 16.67 -6.42 -14.87
N VAL A 125 16.63 -5.24 -14.25
CA VAL A 125 17.85 -4.46 -13.93
C VAL A 125 18.64 -4.96 -12.72
N THR A 126 18.11 -5.90 -11.93
CA THR A 126 18.78 -6.40 -10.71
C THR A 126 18.98 -7.92 -10.65
N LYS A 127 18.62 -8.66 -11.69
CA LYS A 127 18.79 -10.12 -11.73
C LYS A 127 20.11 -10.45 -12.41
N LYS A 128 20.82 -11.47 -11.89
CA LYS A 128 22.02 -12.02 -12.52
C LYS A 128 21.75 -12.35 -13.98
N ASN A 129 22.64 -11.87 -14.86
CA ASN A 129 22.52 -11.99 -16.32
C ASN A 129 21.24 -11.37 -16.91
N GLY A 130 20.46 -10.61 -16.13
CA GLY A 130 19.27 -9.91 -16.60
C GLY A 130 19.61 -8.60 -17.29
N TYR A 131 20.55 -7.85 -16.70
CA TYR A 131 21.08 -6.59 -17.24
C TYR A 131 22.62 -6.64 -17.21
N ILE A 132 23.25 -5.75 -17.97
CA ILE A 132 24.71 -5.69 -18.05
C ILE A 132 25.33 -5.47 -16.67
N GLY A 133 26.43 -6.16 -16.38
CA GLY A 133 27.19 -6.00 -15.13
C GLY A 133 26.55 -6.58 -13.86
N VAL A 134 25.40 -7.27 -13.94
CA VAL A 134 24.74 -7.87 -12.76
C VAL A 134 25.35 -9.23 -12.41
N ASP A 135 26.20 -9.27 -11.38
CA ASP A 135 26.89 -10.49 -10.96
C ASP A 135 26.06 -11.39 -10.02
N SER A 136 25.11 -10.80 -9.30
CA SER A 136 24.26 -11.49 -8.31
C SER A 136 22.87 -10.86 -8.22
N ASP A 137 21.86 -11.67 -7.89
CA ASP A 137 20.49 -11.20 -7.69
C ASP A 137 20.41 -10.24 -6.49
N VAL A 138 19.84 -9.07 -6.70
CA VAL A 138 19.49 -8.15 -5.61
C VAL A 138 18.18 -8.61 -4.96
N LYS A 139 18.26 -8.92 -3.67
CA LYS A 139 17.08 -9.23 -2.85
C LYS A 139 16.28 -7.95 -2.60
N LYS A 140 14.99 -8.01 -2.86
CA LYS A 140 14.04 -6.91 -2.65
C LYS A 140 12.83 -7.42 -1.88
N ASP A 141 12.34 -6.62 -0.95
CA ASP A 141 11.09 -6.89 -0.21
C ASP A 141 9.90 -6.26 -0.94
N PHE A 142 9.73 -6.63 -2.21
CA PHE A 142 8.60 -6.18 -3.02
C PHE A 142 8.00 -7.37 -3.77
N THR A 143 6.93 -7.92 -3.20
CA THR A 143 6.22 -9.08 -3.74
C THR A 143 4.80 -8.67 -4.15
N PRO A 144 4.53 -8.43 -5.45
CA PRO A 144 3.24 -7.93 -5.91
C PRO A 144 2.02 -8.69 -5.38
N SER A 145 2.08 -10.02 -5.37
CA SER A 145 0.98 -10.89 -4.92
C SER A 145 0.72 -10.78 -3.43
N GLU A 146 1.78 -10.71 -2.61
CA GLU A 146 1.68 -10.58 -1.15
C GLU A 146 1.10 -9.22 -0.78
N ILE A 147 1.65 -8.15 -1.35
CA ILE A 147 1.25 -6.78 -1.03
C ILE A 147 -0.19 -6.55 -1.44
N THR A 148 -0.57 -6.92 -2.67
CA THR A 148 -1.96 -6.74 -3.15
C THR A 148 -2.96 -7.60 -2.39
N LYS A 149 -2.56 -8.80 -1.91
CA LYS A 149 -3.40 -9.61 -1.03
C LYS A 149 -3.64 -8.91 0.31
N LYS A 150 -2.58 -8.46 1.00
CA LYS A 150 -2.70 -7.74 2.27
C LYS A 150 -3.56 -6.48 2.15
N LEU A 151 -3.35 -5.69 1.10
CA LEU A 151 -4.18 -4.51 0.81
C LEU A 151 -5.64 -4.88 0.58
N GLY A 152 -5.91 -5.89 -0.25
CA GLY A 152 -7.27 -6.35 -0.51
C GLY A 152 -7.98 -6.84 0.76
N ASP A 153 -7.29 -7.63 1.59
CA ASP A 153 -7.80 -8.14 2.86
C ASP A 153 -8.10 -6.99 3.84
N ALA A 154 -7.23 -5.99 3.92
CA ALA A 154 -7.44 -4.79 4.74
C ALA A 154 -8.68 -4.00 4.29
N TYR A 155 -8.87 -3.81 2.99
CA TYR A 155 -10.07 -3.12 2.48
C TYR A 155 -11.36 -3.95 2.61
N TYR A 156 -11.28 -5.28 2.59
CA TYR A 156 -12.44 -6.11 2.93
C TYR A 156 -12.82 -5.96 4.40
N ALA A 157 -11.84 -5.96 5.31
CA ALA A 157 -12.09 -5.70 6.72
C ALA A 157 -12.67 -4.28 6.93
N ALA A 158 -12.12 -3.28 6.24
CA ALA A 158 -12.64 -1.91 6.26
C ALA A 158 -14.07 -1.82 5.71
N SER A 159 -14.39 -2.56 4.64
CA SER A 159 -15.74 -2.64 4.09
C SER A 159 -16.75 -3.23 5.08
N ASP A 160 -16.36 -4.28 5.79
CA ASP A 160 -17.23 -4.94 6.76
C ASP A 160 -17.39 -4.08 8.04
N ALA A 161 -16.35 -3.35 8.45
CA ALA A 161 -16.43 -2.35 9.53
C ALA A 161 -17.31 -1.14 9.15
N ALA A 162 -17.14 -0.60 7.94
CA ALA A 162 -17.85 0.58 7.44
C ALA A 162 -19.37 0.35 7.31
N GLN A 163 -19.84 -0.90 7.19
CA GLN A 163 -21.27 -1.24 7.19
C GLN A 163 -21.94 -0.98 8.54
N ARG A 164 -21.17 -0.98 9.63
CA ARG A 164 -21.68 -0.70 10.98
C ARG A 164 -21.65 0.78 11.33
N MET A 165 -20.95 1.58 10.52
CA MET A 165 -20.81 3.04 10.69
C MET A 165 -21.93 3.79 9.98
N LYS A 166 -22.30 4.97 10.50
CA LYS A 166 -23.36 5.81 9.93
C LYS A 166 -22.85 7.20 9.58
N GLY A 167 -23.41 7.78 8.51
CA GLY A 167 -23.20 9.18 8.15
C GLY A 167 -21.73 9.61 8.11
N THR A 168 -21.42 10.69 8.81
CA THR A 168 -20.09 11.32 8.85
C THR A 168 -18.99 10.39 9.35
N GLN A 169 -19.28 9.52 10.33
CA GLN A 169 -18.29 8.56 10.85
C GLN A 169 -17.76 7.62 9.75
N LYS A 170 -18.66 7.11 8.91
CA LYS A 170 -18.29 6.25 7.76
C LYS A 170 -17.42 7.03 6.78
N LYS A 171 -17.77 8.30 6.53
CA LYS A 171 -17.02 9.19 5.65
C LYS A 171 -15.62 9.42 6.18
N GLU A 172 -15.48 9.90 7.41
CA GLU A 172 -14.19 10.16 8.06
C GLU A 172 -13.30 8.92 8.08
N PHE A 173 -13.86 7.75 8.42
CA PHE A 173 -13.13 6.49 8.38
C PHE A 173 -12.57 6.18 6.97
N LEU A 174 -13.38 6.35 5.93
CA LEU A 174 -12.98 6.05 4.54
C LEU A 174 -12.15 7.18 3.88
N GLU A 175 -11.99 8.34 4.53
CA GLU A 175 -11.04 9.37 4.11
C GLU A 175 -9.63 9.12 4.64
N GLN A 176 -9.44 8.31 5.71
CA GLN A 176 -8.11 8.00 6.26
C GLN A 176 -7.10 7.48 5.22
N PRO A 177 -7.46 6.57 4.29
CA PRO A 177 -6.56 6.09 3.24
C PRO A 177 -6.10 7.15 2.25
N LYS A 178 -6.77 8.31 2.25
CA LYS A 178 -6.49 9.47 1.39
C LYS A 178 -5.73 10.56 2.15
N SER A 179 -5.14 10.24 3.30
CA SER A 179 -4.18 11.14 3.93
C SER A 179 -2.86 11.18 3.15
N ASP A 180 -2.13 12.28 3.31
CA ASP A 180 -0.79 12.43 2.72
C ASP A 180 0.21 11.40 3.29
N ASP A 181 -0.03 10.90 4.50
CA ASP A 181 0.78 9.85 5.15
C ASP A 181 0.85 8.56 4.33
N TYR A 182 -0.21 8.27 3.56
CA TYR A 182 -0.28 7.11 2.69
C TYR A 182 0.14 7.40 1.23
N LYS A 183 0.49 8.64 0.89
CA LYS A 183 1.06 8.94 -0.42
C LYS A 183 2.49 8.41 -0.52
N LEU A 184 2.78 7.83 -1.68
CA LEU A 184 4.14 7.51 -2.07
C LEU A 184 4.94 8.82 -2.24
N ARG A 185 6.13 8.88 -1.64
CA ARG A 185 7.04 10.03 -1.73
C ARG A 185 7.41 10.31 -3.19
N PRO A 186 7.60 11.58 -3.57
CA PRO A 186 8.09 11.93 -4.90
C PRO A 186 9.39 11.19 -5.24
N TYR A 187 9.51 10.73 -6.50
CA TYR A 187 10.70 10.00 -6.96
C TYR A 187 12.01 10.76 -6.68
N ALA A 188 12.01 12.08 -6.88
CA ALA A 188 13.17 12.95 -6.62
C ALA A 188 13.63 12.94 -5.15
N GLU A 189 12.73 12.65 -4.19
CA GLU A 189 13.09 12.53 -2.78
C GLU A 189 13.75 11.19 -2.45
N LEU A 190 13.36 10.13 -3.17
CA LEU A 190 13.87 8.78 -3.01
C LEU A 190 15.17 8.55 -3.80
N ALA A 191 15.34 9.29 -4.89
CA ALA A 191 16.42 9.14 -5.85
C ALA A 191 17.63 10.06 -5.57
N LYS A 192 17.83 10.39 -4.29
CA LYS A 192 18.95 11.23 -3.82
C LYS A 192 20.26 10.46 -3.85
#